data_AF-A0A6A5H1P4-F1
#
_entry.id   AF-A0A6A5H1P4-F1
#
_cell.length_a   1.000
_cell.length_b   1.000
_cell.length_c   1.000
_cell.angle_alpha   90.00
_cell.angle_beta   90.00
_cell.angle_gamma   90.00
#
_symmetry.space_group_name_H-M   'P 1'
#
loop_
_entity.id
_entity.type
_entity.pdbx_description
1 polymer ?
#
loop_
_entity_poly.entity_id
_entity_poly.type
_entity_poly.pdbx_seq_one_letter_code
_entity_poly.pdbx_strand_id
1 'polypeptide(L)'
;MIPICWMYKCSAKAIVANEKSQNVWLNRRSMFLVSLSNVYKEEHEKKLRKCLERYYSYVSRCKSLKGFRRDLTWRHPHEVEDELETYHLDEFDGFMKRLRKAERPITSLEAQYFPGVITCYPEDITEFFEKRWKRIKKSFVSAKNNICNCFKRSPAINQ
;
A
#
# COMPACT_ATOMS: atom_id res chain seq x y z
N MET A 1 -60.18 17.21 -30.72
CA MET A 1 -59.26 18.29 -30.30
C MET A 1 -58.69 17.94 -28.94
N ILE A 2 -57.39 17.61 -28.83
CA ILE A 2 -56.74 17.47 -27.52
C ILE A 2 -56.55 18.89 -26.98
N PRO A 3 -57.07 19.22 -25.78
CA PRO A 3 -56.94 20.56 -25.25
C PRO A 3 -55.46 20.87 -25.01
N ILE A 4 -54.99 21.97 -25.59
CA ILE A 4 -53.59 22.44 -25.54
C ILE A 4 -53.04 22.47 -24.10
N CYS A 5 -53.90 22.77 -23.12
CA CYS A 5 -53.59 22.76 -21.68
C CYS A 5 -53.11 21.38 -21.16
N TRP A 6 -53.55 20.27 -21.75
CA TRP A 6 -53.13 18.91 -21.38
C TRP A 6 -51.71 18.59 -21.86
N MET A 7 -51.31 19.06 -23.05
CA MET A 7 -49.94 18.88 -23.56
C MET A 7 -48.91 19.60 -22.70
N TYR A 8 -49.18 20.85 -22.28
CA TYR A 8 -48.29 21.59 -21.39
C TYR A 8 -48.17 20.95 -20.00
N LYS A 9 -49.26 20.41 -19.46
CA LYS A 9 -49.26 19.72 -18.15
C LYS A 9 -48.49 18.39 -18.18
N CYS A 10 -48.54 17.66 -19.29
CA CYS A 10 -47.72 16.46 -19.49
C CYS A 10 -46.24 16.80 -19.71
N SER A 11 -45.93 17.85 -20.47
CA SER A 11 -44.56 18.31 -20.69
C SER A 11 -43.90 18.80 -19.38
N ALA A 12 -44.61 19.59 -18.57
CA ALA A 12 -44.11 20.03 -17.26
C ALA A 12 -43.87 18.86 -16.29
N LYS A 13 -44.74 17.85 -16.28
CA LYS A 13 -44.52 16.62 -15.47
C LYS A 13 -43.29 15.83 -15.93
N ALA A 14 -43.05 15.75 -17.23
CA ALA A 14 -41.88 15.05 -17.77
C ALA A 14 -40.57 15.79 -17.45
N ILE A 15 -40.57 17.13 -17.50
CA ILE A 15 -39.42 17.96 -17.12
C ILE A 15 -39.09 17.78 -15.64
N VAL A 16 -40.08 17.89 -14.75
CA VAL A 16 -39.91 17.71 -13.30
C VAL A 16 -39.47 16.27 -12.96
N ALA A 17 -39.97 15.26 -13.68
CA ALA A 17 -39.52 13.88 -13.50
C ALA A 17 -38.05 13.70 -13.92
N ASN A 18 -37.63 14.31 -15.03
CA ASN A 18 -36.25 14.26 -15.51
C ASN A 18 -35.28 14.98 -14.55
N GLU A 19 -35.66 16.16 -14.04
CA GLU A 19 -34.88 16.87 -13.01
C GLU A 19 -34.75 16.07 -11.72
N LYS A 20 -35.82 15.41 -11.26
CA LYS A 20 -35.77 14.51 -10.10
C LYS A 20 -34.81 13.34 -10.34
N SER A 21 -34.86 12.72 -11.52
CA SER A 21 -33.95 11.64 -11.90
C SER A 21 -32.49 12.09 -11.97
N GLN A 22 -32.22 13.27 -12.53
CA GLN A 22 -30.86 13.85 -12.57
C GLN A 22 -30.34 14.16 -11.16
N ASN A 23 -31.16 14.75 -10.30
CA ASN A 23 -30.79 15.06 -8.91
C ASN A 23 -30.47 13.80 -8.09
N VAL A 24 -31.23 12.71 -8.28
CA VAL A 24 -30.93 11.41 -7.65
C VAL A 24 -29.58 10.86 -8.13
N TRP A 25 -29.27 11.00 -9.41
CA TRP A 25 -28.00 10.54 -9.98
C TRP A 25 -26.80 11.37 -9.48
N LEU A 26 -26.95 12.69 -9.42
CA LEU A 26 -25.94 13.60 -8.85
C LEU A 26 -25.71 13.32 -7.35
N ASN A 27 -26.77 13.08 -6.59
CA ASN A 27 -26.64 12.75 -5.17
C ASN A 27 -25.92 11.41 -4.96
N ARG A 28 -26.26 10.37 -5.74
CA ARG A 28 -25.53 9.08 -5.71
C ARG A 28 -24.05 9.25 -6.07
N ARG A 29 -23.74 10.05 -7.10
CA ARG A 29 -22.36 10.35 -7.49
C ARG A 29 -21.60 11.10 -6.39
N SER A 30 -22.25 12.07 -5.75
CA SER A 30 -21.68 12.79 -4.60
C SER A 30 -21.34 11.84 -3.45
N MET A 31 -22.29 10.98 -3.04
CA MET A 31 -22.06 9.99 -1.97
C MET A 31 -20.91 9.03 -2.32
N PHE A 32 -20.82 8.59 -3.57
CA PHE A 32 -19.72 7.75 -4.04
C PHE A 32 -18.36 8.46 -3.94
N LEU A 33 -18.28 9.73 -4.37
CA LEU A 33 -17.05 10.53 -4.26
C LEU A 33 -16.63 10.75 -2.79
N VAL A 34 -17.59 11.00 -1.90
CA VAL A 34 -17.32 11.12 -0.45
C VAL A 34 -16.79 9.81 0.11
N SER A 35 -17.39 8.66 -0.26
CA SER A 35 -16.91 7.36 0.17
C SER A 35 -15.49 7.06 -0.31
N LEU A 36 -15.17 7.36 -1.57
CA LEU A 36 -13.81 7.24 -2.12
C LEU A 36 -12.81 8.16 -1.39
N SER A 37 -13.21 9.39 -1.09
CA SER A 37 -12.37 10.32 -0.33
C SER A 37 -12.11 9.81 1.08
N ASN A 38 -13.09 9.21 1.75
CA ASN A 38 -12.92 8.64 3.08
C ASN A 38 -11.99 7.43 3.05
N VAL A 39 -12.15 6.53 2.07
CA VAL A 39 -11.26 5.39 1.88
C VAL A 39 -9.82 5.85 1.63
N TYR A 40 -9.61 6.87 0.80
CA TYR A 40 -8.29 7.43 0.57
C TYR A 40 -7.68 8.00 1.86
N LYS A 41 -8.45 8.77 2.64
CA LYS A 41 -7.98 9.31 3.92
C LYS A 41 -7.62 8.22 4.93
N GLU A 42 -8.46 7.20 5.07
CA GLU A 42 -8.18 6.07 5.95
C GLU A 42 -6.91 5.32 5.54
N GLU A 43 -6.72 5.09 4.23
CA GLU A 43 -5.50 4.45 3.74
C GLU A 43 -4.26 5.32 3.97
N HIS A 44 -4.39 6.63 3.76
CA HIS A 44 -3.33 7.61 3.98
C HIS A 44 -2.91 7.63 5.45
N GLU A 45 -3.85 7.81 6.38
CA GLU A 45 -3.59 7.81 7.82
C GLU A 45 -2.94 6.50 8.28
N LYS A 46 -3.37 5.36 7.74
CA LYS A 46 -2.79 4.05 8.05
C LYS A 46 -1.33 3.96 7.59
N LYS A 47 -1.02 4.42 6.38
CA LYS A 47 0.36 4.43 5.86
C LYS A 47 1.24 5.42 6.60
N LEU A 48 0.71 6.62 6.89
CA LEU A 48 1.38 7.65 7.67
C LEU A 48 1.78 7.13 9.05
N ARG A 49 0.82 6.60 9.80
CA ARG A 49 1.08 6.04 11.14
C ARG A 49 2.16 4.97 11.11
N LYS A 50 2.08 4.04 10.16
CA LYS A 50 3.07 2.97 9.99
C LYS A 50 4.48 3.50 9.71
N CYS A 51 4.59 4.53 8.87
CA CYS A 51 5.88 5.15 8.56
C CYS A 51 6.46 5.87 9.78
N LEU A 52 5.62 6.60 10.52
CA LEU A 52 6.02 7.31 11.73
C LEU A 52 6.44 6.36 12.84
N GLU A 53 5.65 5.34 13.16
CA GLU A 53 6.00 4.34 14.18
C GLU A 53 7.37 3.72 13.93
N ARG A 54 7.65 3.35 12.67
CA ARG A 54 8.96 2.80 12.29
C ARG A 54 10.07 3.84 12.37
N TYR A 55 9.79 5.08 11.97
CA TYR A 55 10.77 6.17 12.08
C TYR A 55 11.13 6.48 13.54
N TYR A 56 10.14 6.55 14.43
CA TYR A 56 10.35 6.71 15.87
C TYR A 56 11.19 5.58 16.46
N SER A 57 10.90 4.33 16.05
CA SER A 57 11.72 3.18 16.42
C SER A 57 13.16 3.33 15.94
N TYR A 58 13.38 3.74 14.69
CA TYR A 58 14.71 4.02 14.14
C TYR A 58 15.46 5.12 14.93
N VAL A 59 14.80 6.23 15.26
CA VAL A 59 15.40 7.32 16.04
C VAL A 59 15.79 6.84 17.44
N SER A 60 14.94 6.05 18.10
CA SER A 60 15.22 5.46 19.40
C SER A 60 16.48 4.59 19.37
N ARG A 61 16.61 3.74 18.34
CA ARG A 61 17.79 2.89 18.10
C ARG A 61 19.05 3.71 17.83
N CYS A 62 18.94 4.81 17.09
CA CYS A 62 20.08 5.70 16.89
C CYS A 62 20.50 6.40 18.18
N LYS A 63 19.54 6.80 19.03
CA LYS A 63 19.80 7.41 20.34
C LYS A 63 20.55 6.46 21.28
N SER A 64 20.17 5.18 21.35
CA SER A 64 20.87 4.19 22.18
C SER A 64 22.32 3.96 21.73
N LEU A 65 22.58 4.04 20.43
CA LEU A 65 23.93 3.90 19.86
C LEU A 65 24.79 5.17 19.92
N LYS A 66 24.20 6.35 20.13
CA LYS A 66 24.92 7.64 20.09
C LYS A 66 26.10 7.70 21.07
N GLY A 67 26.01 6.98 22.19
CA GLY A 67 27.10 6.86 23.17
C GLY A 67 28.35 6.16 22.61
N PHE A 68 28.17 5.22 21.68
CA PHE A 68 29.24 4.45 21.04
C PHE A 68 29.69 5.07 19.71
N ARG A 69 28.75 5.69 18.98
CA ARG A 69 28.97 6.29 17.65
C ARG A 69 28.38 7.68 17.59
N ARG A 70 29.24 8.68 17.79
CA ARG A 70 28.86 10.11 17.83
C ARG A 70 28.53 10.69 16.44
N ASP A 71 28.96 10.02 15.38
CA ASP A 71 28.71 10.37 13.97
C ASP A 71 27.27 10.06 13.51
N LEU A 72 26.49 9.35 14.33
CA LEU A 72 25.09 9.07 14.02
C LEU A 72 24.26 10.35 14.06
N THR A 73 23.66 10.65 12.92
CA THR A 73 22.72 11.76 12.74
C THR A 73 21.39 11.23 12.23
N TRP A 74 20.32 11.89 12.63
CA TRP A 74 18.95 11.61 12.20
C TRP A 74 18.19 12.93 12.16
N ARG A 75 17.15 12.99 11.32
CA ARG A 75 16.25 14.15 11.27
C ARG A 75 15.37 14.21 12.52
N HIS A 76 14.92 15.40 12.86
CA HIS A 76 14.03 15.54 14.00
C HIS A 76 12.67 14.89 13.66
N PRO A 77 12.03 14.14 14.58
CA PRO A 77 10.74 13.48 14.28
C PRO A 77 9.68 14.41 13.71
N HIS A 78 9.53 15.62 14.27
CA HIS A 78 8.59 16.63 13.75
C HIS A 78 8.84 17.01 12.28
N GLU A 79 10.10 17.16 11.84
CA GLU A 79 10.39 17.46 10.43
C GLU A 79 9.97 16.32 9.50
N VAL A 80 9.94 15.08 10.01
CA VAL A 80 9.53 13.90 9.24
C VAL A 80 8.03 13.72 9.30
N GLU A 81 7.37 14.08 10.41
CA GLU A 81 5.91 14.19 10.50
C GLU A 81 5.36 15.17 9.47
N ASP A 82 5.85 16.40 9.47
CA ASP A 82 5.41 17.45 8.54
C ASP A 82 5.61 17.02 7.07
N GLU A 83 6.74 16.37 6.76
CA GLU A 83 6.99 15.85 5.42
C GLU A 83 5.99 14.73 5.05
N LEU A 84 5.79 13.75 5.92
CA LEU A 84 4.95 12.59 5.63
C LEU A 84 3.45 12.95 5.58
N GLU A 85 3.02 13.99 6.27
CA GLU A 85 1.64 14.49 6.16
C GLU A 85 1.32 15.00 4.76
N THR A 86 2.32 15.54 4.05
CA THR A 86 2.15 16.05 2.67
C THR A 86 2.18 14.97 1.59
N TYR A 87 2.53 13.73 1.94
CA TYR A 87 2.75 12.66 0.96
C TYR A 87 1.46 12.16 0.31
N HIS A 88 1.58 11.77 -0.95
CA HIS A 88 0.63 10.89 -1.62
C HIS A 88 0.87 9.42 -1.27
N LEU A 89 -0.15 8.58 -1.51
CA LEU A 89 -0.15 7.16 -1.11
C LEU A 89 1.02 6.33 -1.66
N ASP A 90 1.56 6.71 -2.81
CA ASP A 90 2.67 6.07 -3.52
C ASP A 90 4.05 6.47 -2.97
N GLU A 91 4.16 7.64 -2.33
CA GLU A 91 5.42 8.17 -1.81
C GLU A 91 5.86 7.48 -0.52
N PHE A 92 4.91 6.98 0.27
CA PHE A 92 5.17 6.25 1.52
C PHE A 92 6.07 5.02 1.32
N ASP A 93 5.87 4.28 0.22
CA ASP A 93 6.71 3.11 -0.09
C ASP A 93 8.16 3.54 -0.39
N GLY A 94 8.33 4.70 -1.02
CA GLY A 94 9.62 5.34 -1.25
C GLY A 94 10.33 5.69 0.05
N PHE A 95 9.61 6.33 0.99
CA PHE A 95 10.13 6.64 2.33
C PHE A 95 10.56 5.37 3.07
N MET A 96 9.70 4.36 3.15
CA MET A 96 10.01 3.10 3.83
C MET A 96 11.22 2.39 3.23
N LYS A 97 11.43 2.49 1.92
CA LYS A 97 12.62 1.95 1.25
C LYS A 97 13.90 2.72 1.62
N ARG A 98 13.83 4.05 1.76
CA ARG A 98 14.96 4.88 2.21
C ARG A 98 15.27 4.59 3.69
N LEU A 99 14.25 4.54 4.54
CA LEU A 99 14.39 4.23 5.97
C LEU A 99 15.06 2.87 6.18
N ARG A 100 14.63 1.83 5.46
CA ARG A 100 15.27 0.50 5.51
C ARG A 100 16.74 0.50 5.13
N LYS A 101 17.17 1.36 4.22
CA LYS A 101 18.60 1.51 3.89
C LYS A 101 19.36 2.15 5.05
N ALA A 102 18.78 3.14 5.72
CA ALA A 102 19.36 3.80 6.88
C ALA A 102 19.39 2.87 8.12
N GLU A 103 18.42 1.97 8.28
CA GLU A 103 18.37 0.99 9.37
C GLU A 103 19.46 -0.09 9.27
N ARG A 104 19.90 -0.47 8.07
CA ARG A 104 20.92 -1.53 7.88
C ARG A 104 22.22 -1.31 8.67
N PRO A 105 22.90 -0.15 8.57
CA PRO A 105 24.10 0.09 9.37
C PRO A 105 23.78 0.11 10.87
N ILE A 106 22.62 0.62 11.28
CA ILE A 106 22.18 0.62 12.69
C ILE A 106 22.05 -0.81 13.22
N THR A 107 21.38 -1.70 12.49
CA THR A 107 21.25 -3.12 12.88
C THR A 107 22.63 -3.78 13.01
N SER A 108 23.58 -3.46 12.12
CA SER A 108 24.94 -3.99 12.22
C SER A 108 25.67 -3.49 13.48
N LEU A 109 25.49 -2.22 13.83
CA LEU A 109 26.08 -1.64 15.04
C LEU A 109 25.43 -2.20 16.31
N GLU A 110 24.11 -2.38 16.31
CA GLU A 110 23.39 -3.04 17.42
C GLU A 110 23.91 -4.45 17.64
N ALA A 111 24.09 -5.24 16.59
CA ALA A 111 24.65 -6.59 16.71
C ALA A 111 26.08 -6.59 17.29
N GLN A 112 26.85 -5.52 17.05
CA GLN A 112 28.22 -5.38 17.55
C GLN A 112 28.28 -4.94 19.02
N TYR A 113 27.49 -3.94 19.42
CA TYR A 113 27.55 -3.35 20.77
C TYR A 113 26.54 -3.97 21.74
N PHE A 114 25.45 -4.55 21.23
CA PHE A 114 24.36 -5.15 22.00
C PHE A 114 24.00 -6.54 21.45
N PRO A 115 24.92 -7.52 21.56
CA PRO A 115 24.65 -8.87 21.08
C PRO A 115 23.40 -9.45 21.77
N GLY A 116 22.41 -9.86 20.98
CA GLY A 116 21.12 -10.37 21.44
C GLY A 116 19.94 -9.39 21.31
N VAL A 117 20.19 -8.09 21.07
CA VAL A 117 19.13 -7.12 20.74
C VAL A 117 18.95 -7.11 19.23
N ILE A 118 18.01 -7.92 18.73
CA ILE A 118 17.66 -7.93 17.30
C ILE A 118 16.30 -7.25 17.13
N THR A 119 16.32 -6.07 16.52
CA THR A 119 15.07 -5.41 16.08
C THR A 119 14.61 -6.03 14.77
N CYS A 120 13.51 -6.78 14.82
CA CYS A 120 12.85 -7.37 13.65
C CYS A 120 11.47 -6.76 13.47
N TYR A 121 11.19 -6.21 12.29
CA TYR A 121 9.84 -5.77 11.93
C TYR A 121 9.09 -6.91 11.24
N PRO A 122 7.86 -7.26 11.67
CA PRO A 122 7.11 -8.38 11.10
C PRO A 122 6.88 -8.23 9.59
N GLU A 123 6.76 -7.00 9.09
CA GLU A 123 6.62 -6.70 7.67
C GLU A 123 7.81 -7.18 6.83
N ASP A 124 9.02 -7.02 7.36
CA ASP A 124 10.23 -7.40 6.64
C ASP A 124 10.36 -8.92 6.56
N ILE A 125 9.89 -9.61 7.61
CA ILE A 125 9.81 -11.07 7.66
C ILE A 125 8.79 -11.56 6.62
N THR A 126 7.60 -10.98 6.59
CA THR A 126 6.56 -11.33 5.61
C THR A 126 7.03 -11.07 4.18
N GLU A 127 7.63 -9.91 3.90
CA GLU A 127 8.16 -9.59 2.57
C GLU A 127 9.26 -10.58 2.14
N PHE A 128 10.14 -10.98 3.07
CA PHE A 128 11.16 -11.98 2.82
C PHE A 128 10.54 -13.33 2.45
N PHE A 129 9.57 -13.81 3.25
CA PHE A 129 8.89 -15.07 2.98
C PHE A 129 8.12 -15.03 1.67
N GLU A 130 7.38 -13.96 1.38
CA GLU A 130 6.65 -13.82 0.12
C GLU A 130 7.57 -13.85 -1.10
N LYS A 131 8.68 -13.10 -1.07
CA LYS A 131 9.67 -13.10 -2.16
C LYS A 131 10.30 -14.47 -2.34
N ARG A 132 10.68 -15.12 -1.24
CA ARG A 132 11.28 -16.45 -1.27
C ARG A 132 10.29 -17.50 -1.78
N TRP A 133 9.04 -17.43 -1.33
CA TRP A 133 7.95 -18.31 -1.71
C TRP A 133 7.59 -18.16 -3.19
N LYS A 134 7.48 -16.92 -3.70
CA LYS A 134 7.27 -16.67 -5.14
C LYS A 134 8.37 -17.29 -6.01
N ARG A 135 9.63 -17.21 -5.57
CA ARG A 135 10.76 -17.85 -6.27
C ARG A 135 10.62 -19.38 -6.28
N ILE A 136 10.33 -19.98 -5.12
CA ILE A 136 10.13 -21.44 -5.00
C ILE A 136 8.98 -21.89 -5.91
N LYS A 137 7.84 -21.19 -5.88
CA LYS A 137 6.68 -21.49 -6.71
C LYS A 137 7.02 -21.41 -8.20
N LYS A 138 7.79 -20.39 -8.63
CA LYS A 138 8.23 -20.26 -10.02
C LYS A 138 9.12 -21.42 -10.46
N SER A 139 10.08 -21.84 -9.61
CA SER A 139 10.91 -23.01 -9.86
C SER A 139 10.08 -24.29 -9.95
N PHE A 140 9.09 -24.46 -9.08
CA PHE A 140 8.20 -25.63 -9.07
C PHE A 140 7.32 -25.70 -10.32
N VAL A 141 6.74 -24.56 -10.74
CA VAL A 141 5.97 -24.46 -12.00
C VAL A 141 6.85 -24.78 -13.21
N SER A 142 8.08 -24.27 -13.24
CA SER A 142 9.04 -24.58 -14.30
C SER A 142 9.39 -26.06 -14.35
N ALA A 143 9.67 -26.68 -13.19
CA ALA A 143 9.98 -28.11 -13.10
C ALA A 143 8.79 -28.97 -13.55
N LYS A 144 7.57 -28.65 -13.08
CA LYS A 144 6.34 -29.31 -13.53
C LYS A 144 6.15 -29.21 -15.04
N ASN A 145 6.33 -28.02 -15.62
CA ASN A 145 6.19 -27.82 -17.06
C ASN A 145 7.22 -28.63 -17.85
N ASN A 146 8.47 -28.70 -17.36
CA ASN A 146 9.52 -29.52 -17.98
C ASN A 146 9.18 -31.01 -17.93
N ILE A 147 8.75 -31.52 -16.77
CA ILE A 147 8.35 -32.93 -16.60
C ILE A 147 7.16 -33.25 -17.51
N CYS A 148 6.11 -32.43 -17.51
CA CYS A 148 4.94 -32.61 -18.38
C CYS A 148 5.32 -32.57 -19.87
N ASN A 149 6.26 -31.71 -20.26
CA ASN A 149 6.75 -31.66 -21.64
C ASN A 149 7.59 -32.90 -22.01
N CYS A 150 8.35 -33.48 -21.07
CA CYS A 150 9.03 -34.76 -21.28
C CYS A 150 8.02 -35.89 -21.49
N PHE A 151 6.96 -35.97 -20.67
CA PHE A 151 5.91 -36.98 -20.85
C PHE A 151 5.11 -36.81 -22.15
N LYS A 152 4.90 -35.57 -22.62
CA LYS A 152 4.26 -35.29 -23.91
C LYS A 152 5.15 -35.58 -25.13
N ARG A 153 6.47 -35.65 -24.94
CA ARG A 153 7.45 -35.94 -26.01
C ARG A 153 7.90 -37.41 -26.04
N SER A 154 7.47 -38.24 -25.09
CA SER A 154 7.64 -39.68 -25.23
C SER A 154 6.80 -40.17 -26.42
N PRO A 155 7.39 -40.82 -27.43
CA PRO A 155 6.60 -41.52 -28.44
C PRO A 155 5.74 -42.55 -27.73
N ALA A 156 4.48 -42.70 -28.16
CA ALA A 156 3.70 -43.87 -27.80
C ALA A 156 4.53 -45.10 -28.19
N ILE A 157 4.99 -45.85 -27.19
CA ILE A 157 5.56 -47.17 -27.42
C ILE A 157 4.35 -48.01 -27.84
N ASN A 158 4.11 -48.09 -29.16
CA ASN A 158 3.20 -49.06 -29.73
C ASN A 158 3.81 -50.44 -29.45
N GLN A 159 3.33 -51.09 -28.39
CA GLN A 159 3.38 -52.54 -28.24
C GLN A 159 2.25 -53.17 -29.04
#